data_AF-A0AAI8ZKP0-F1
#
_entry.id   AF-A0AAI8ZKP0-F1
#
_cell.length_a   1.000
_cell.length_b   1.000
_cell.length_c   1.000
_cell.angle_alpha   90.00
_cell.angle_beta   90.00
_cell.angle_gamma   90.00
#
_symmetry.space_group_name_H-M   'P 1'
#
loop_
_entity.id
_entity.type
_entity.pdbx_description
1 polymer ?
#
loop_
_entity_poly.entity_id
_entity_poly.type
_entity_poly.pdbx_seq_one_letter_code
_entity_poly.pdbx_strand_id
1 'polypeptide(L)'
;MGRTRGAPLDQLIVASRQIDVQRANTEIKVARLYKIRADLLHFNVTASGKHGEDSYQVRIRLENWMEELTQTQRSWIAAVKRILLGNVSIDCQCGRYQFWYRYVATAGNFAIAPYEKDFPKIRNPQLTGCCCKHQLKALAALKSPTIQAQLAKQLQAQAESEGFAGDNTDSFLTKEDREALERARPRDVDKAAAMQVINKMKQAKRVFKRQIKDPKYIKKLEKELAELRKQLGNQQAKVSTSKAQAKKAIEQRQEKAKTANRDQMKAMLRAELDRAKLYGADKESALKVFAKMNNVPLAEAQQLAKEM
;
A
#
# COMPACT_ATOMS: atom_id res chain seq x y z
N MET A 1 -7.16 25.41 -11.91
CA MET A 1 -5.98 24.94 -11.14
C MET A 1 -6.48 24.34 -9.83
N GLY A 2 -6.53 23.01 -9.71
CA GLY A 2 -6.91 22.37 -8.45
C GLY A 2 -5.92 22.76 -7.37
N ARG A 3 -6.37 23.39 -6.28
CA ARG A 3 -5.50 23.73 -5.15
C ARG A 3 -4.99 22.41 -4.56
N THR A 4 -3.69 22.17 -4.65
CA THR A 4 -3.03 21.07 -3.97
C THR A 4 -3.33 21.21 -2.47
N ARG A 5 -3.95 20.18 -1.89
CA ARG A 5 -4.29 20.14 -0.47
C ARG A 5 -3.06 19.74 0.35
N GLY A 6 -3.04 20.12 1.62
CA GLY A 6 -1.98 19.78 2.57
C GLY A 6 -0.74 20.67 2.45
N ALA A 7 0.21 20.43 3.35
CA ALA A 7 1.50 21.09 3.39
C ALA A 7 2.63 20.06 3.55
N PRO A 8 3.85 20.31 3.04
CA PRO A 8 4.95 19.38 3.20
C PRO A 8 5.28 19.12 4.68
N LEU A 9 5.53 17.85 5.03
CA LEU A 9 5.75 17.43 6.42
C LEU A 9 6.88 18.23 7.11
N ASP A 10 8.03 18.38 6.45
CA ASP A 10 9.16 19.12 7.02
C ASP A 10 8.86 20.61 7.17
N GLN A 11 8.06 21.18 6.25
CA GLN A 11 7.66 22.59 6.32
C GLN A 11 6.78 22.84 7.55
N LEU A 12 5.90 21.90 7.90
CA LEU A 12 5.08 21.97 9.12
C LEU A 12 5.95 21.92 10.40
N ILE A 13 6.99 21.10 10.42
CA ILE A 13 7.92 21.07 11.56
C ILE A 13 8.67 22.41 11.68
N VAL A 14 9.14 22.97 10.56
CA VAL A 14 9.89 24.22 10.56
C VAL A 14 9.01 25.44 10.86
N ALA A 15 7.79 25.48 10.35
CA ALA A 15 6.86 26.57 10.61
C ALA A 15 6.29 26.57 12.05
N SER A 16 6.44 25.46 12.78
CA SER A 16 6.00 25.35 14.16
C SER A 16 6.85 26.15 15.13
N ARG A 17 6.22 26.63 16.21
CA ARG A 17 6.89 27.41 17.26
C ARG A 17 7.89 26.55 18.02
N GLN A 18 9.01 27.15 18.43
CA GLN A 18 10.06 26.44 19.15
C GLN A 18 9.57 25.84 20.48
N ILE A 19 8.67 26.54 21.18
CA ILE A 19 8.08 26.06 22.43
C ILE A 19 7.26 24.77 22.23
N ASP A 20 6.53 24.65 21.11
CA ASP A 20 5.74 23.45 20.83
C ASP A 20 6.65 22.28 20.43
N VAL A 21 7.77 22.54 19.75
CA VAL A 21 8.82 21.55 19.45
C VAL A 21 9.48 21.04 20.73
N GLN A 22 9.90 21.94 21.63
CA GLN A 22 10.49 21.56 22.91
C GLN A 22 9.53 20.70 23.74
N ARG A 23 8.26 21.13 23.85
CA ARG A 23 7.23 20.37 24.57
C ARG A 23 6.94 19.01 23.93
N ALA A 24 7.02 18.90 22.60
CA ALA A 24 6.86 17.61 21.92
C ALA A 24 7.97 16.62 22.31
N ASN A 25 9.19 17.10 22.54
CA ASN A 25 10.32 16.25 22.90
C ASN A 25 10.35 15.93 24.40
N THR A 26 9.96 16.87 25.27
CA THR A 26 10.06 16.69 26.73
C THR A 26 8.80 16.12 27.37
N GLU A 27 7.61 16.52 26.90
CA GLU A 27 6.35 16.18 27.58
C GLU A 27 5.64 14.97 26.93
N ILE A 28 5.91 14.68 25.66
CA ILE A 28 5.21 13.63 24.91
C ILE A 28 6.11 12.40 24.79
N LYS A 29 5.74 11.34 25.50
CA LYS A 29 6.51 10.11 25.54
C LYS A 29 6.36 9.30 24.25
N VAL A 30 5.12 9.13 23.79
CA VAL A 30 4.82 8.17 22.72
C VAL A 30 3.76 8.71 21.75
N ALA A 31 3.95 8.39 20.45
CA ALA A 31 2.93 8.53 19.40
C ALA A 31 2.78 7.19 18.67
N ARG A 32 1.71 6.44 18.96
CA ARG A 32 1.43 5.11 18.40
C ARG A 32 0.47 5.24 17.22
N LEU A 33 0.88 4.73 16.06
CA LEU A 33 -0.04 4.48 14.94
C LEU A 33 -0.88 3.25 15.27
N TYR A 34 -2.20 3.37 15.32
CA TYR A 34 -3.08 2.25 15.70
C TYR A 34 -4.12 1.90 14.63
N LYS A 35 -4.37 2.78 13.67
CA LYS A 35 -5.32 2.56 12.59
C LYS A 35 -4.89 3.31 11.33
N ILE A 36 -5.02 2.64 10.20
CA ILE A 36 -4.76 3.18 8.86
C ILE A 36 -6.05 2.97 8.07
N ARG A 37 -6.61 4.05 7.52
CA ARG A 37 -7.79 4.01 6.65
C ARG A 37 -7.39 4.64 5.33
N ALA A 38 -6.96 3.83 4.37
CA ALA A 38 -6.40 4.30 3.10
C ALA A 38 -5.35 5.41 3.33
N ASP A 39 -5.68 6.65 2.96
CA ASP A 39 -4.83 7.83 3.09
C ASP A 39 -4.82 8.47 4.50
N LEU A 40 -5.73 8.07 5.38
CA LEU A 40 -5.92 8.66 6.71
C LEU A 40 -5.32 7.81 7.84
N LEU A 41 -4.28 8.34 8.46
CA LEU A 41 -3.57 7.74 9.58
C LEU A 41 -4.11 8.24 10.91
N HIS A 42 -4.30 7.32 11.86
CA HIS A 42 -4.76 7.63 13.21
C HIS A 42 -3.68 7.26 14.23
N PHE A 43 -3.23 8.28 14.94
CA PHE A 43 -2.27 8.17 16.02
C PHE A 43 -2.95 8.38 17.37
N ASN A 44 -2.58 7.53 18.33
CA ASN A 44 -2.82 7.76 19.74
C ASN A 44 -1.53 8.34 20.32
N VAL A 45 -1.60 9.58 20.80
CA VAL A 45 -0.45 10.32 21.34
C VAL A 45 -0.67 10.59 22.81
N THR A 46 0.28 10.18 23.65
CA THR A 46 0.20 10.38 25.10
C THR A 46 0.09 11.86 25.43
N ALA A 47 -0.79 12.23 26.36
CA ALA A 47 -0.84 13.57 26.89
C ALA A 47 0.37 13.87 27.78
N SER A 48 0.54 15.14 28.17
CA SER A 48 1.61 15.56 29.07
C SER A 48 1.33 15.29 30.56
N GLY A 49 0.18 14.72 30.92
CA GLY A 49 -0.25 14.50 32.31
C GLY A 49 -0.69 15.76 33.08
N LYS A 50 -0.51 16.96 32.51
CA LYS A 50 -0.82 18.25 33.15
C LYS A 50 -2.31 18.63 33.21
N HIS A 51 -3.16 17.99 32.42
CA HIS A 51 -4.53 18.44 32.18
C HIS A 51 -5.57 17.30 32.27
N GLY A 52 -5.27 16.25 33.04
CA GLY A 52 -6.20 15.15 33.33
C GLY A 52 -6.43 14.13 32.21
N GLU A 53 -6.19 14.50 30.95
CA GLU A 53 -6.27 13.58 29.81
C GLU A 53 -5.08 12.62 29.76
N ASP A 54 -5.33 11.36 29.40
CA ASP A 54 -4.29 10.34 29.21
C ASP A 54 -3.67 10.39 27.80
N SER A 55 -4.50 10.63 26.79
CA SER A 55 -4.08 10.63 25.39
C SER A 55 -4.97 11.46 24.48
N TYR A 56 -4.43 11.86 23.34
CA TYR A 56 -5.16 12.56 22.30
C TYR A 56 -5.09 11.79 20.98
N GLN A 57 -6.18 11.83 20.22
CA GLN A 57 -6.17 11.39 18.84
C GLN A 57 -5.55 12.46 17.94
N VAL A 58 -4.59 12.04 17.12
CA VAL A 58 -4.01 12.84 16.04
C VAL A 58 -4.30 12.14 14.73
N ARG A 59 -4.82 12.89 13.75
CA ARG A 59 -5.09 12.39 12.41
C ARG A 59 -4.15 13.04 11.42
N ILE A 60 -3.58 12.23 10.53
CA ILE A 60 -2.70 12.71 9.46
C ILE A 60 -3.18 12.09 8.16
N ARG A 61 -3.55 12.91 7.18
CA ARG A 61 -3.94 12.46 5.85
C ARG A 61 -2.80 12.67 4.88
N LEU A 62 -2.47 11.61 4.14
CA LEU A 62 -1.42 11.57 3.14
C LEU A 62 -2.02 11.92 1.77
N GLU A 63 -1.87 13.17 1.33
CA GLU A 63 -2.62 13.67 0.16
C GLU A 63 -2.19 13.01 -1.16
N ASN A 64 -0.95 12.55 -1.25
CA ASN A 64 -0.40 11.87 -2.44
C ASN A 64 -0.61 10.34 -2.42
N TRP A 65 -1.34 9.79 -1.43
CA TRP A 65 -1.53 8.35 -1.29
C TRP A 65 -2.17 7.71 -2.53
N MET A 66 -3.31 8.25 -2.97
CA MET A 66 -4.05 7.72 -4.11
C MET A 66 -3.29 7.86 -5.43
N GLU A 67 -2.57 8.96 -5.60
CA GLU A 67 -1.73 9.19 -6.77
C GLU A 67 -0.66 8.09 -6.87
N GLU A 68 0.03 7.81 -5.78
CA GLU A 68 1.08 6.78 -5.72
C GLU A 68 0.52 5.36 -5.81
N LEU A 69 -0.70 5.12 -5.33
CA LEU A 69 -1.38 3.82 -5.51
C LEU A 69 -1.59 3.48 -6.99
N THR A 70 -1.94 4.47 -7.81
CA THR A 70 -2.22 4.27 -9.25
C THR A 70 -0.98 4.20 -10.14
N GLN A 71 0.17 4.65 -9.65
CA GLN A 71 1.41 4.63 -10.41
C GLN A 71 2.05 3.23 -10.41
N THR A 72 2.75 2.89 -11.49
CA THR A 72 3.54 1.64 -11.54
C THR A 72 4.69 1.72 -10.54
N GLN A 73 4.59 0.96 -9.45
CA GLN A 73 5.59 0.98 -8.41
C GLN A 73 6.66 -0.08 -8.62
N ARG A 74 7.94 0.34 -8.62
CA ARG A 74 9.08 -0.58 -8.50
C ARG A 74 9.29 -1.04 -7.06
N SER A 75 8.93 -0.21 -6.08
CA SER A 75 9.06 -0.49 -4.65
C SER A 75 8.08 0.35 -3.85
N TRP A 76 7.24 -0.33 -3.04
CA TRP A 76 6.28 0.31 -2.16
C TRP A 76 6.93 1.18 -1.08
N ILE A 77 8.11 0.81 -0.59
CA ILE A 77 8.88 1.63 0.36
C ILE A 77 9.31 2.95 -0.29
N ALA A 78 9.74 2.92 -1.56
CA ALA A 78 10.09 4.13 -2.29
C ALA A 78 8.86 5.02 -2.54
N ALA A 79 7.70 4.41 -2.82
CA ALA A 79 6.42 5.13 -2.94
C ALA A 79 6.07 5.85 -1.64
N VAL A 80 6.11 5.16 -0.50
CA VAL A 80 5.87 5.77 0.82
C VAL A 80 6.82 6.94 1.11
N LYS A 81 8.10 6.82 0.75
CA LYS A 81 9.04 7.94 0.90
C LYS A 81 8.60 9.15 0.06
N ARG A 82 8.13 8.96 -1.17
CA ARG A 82 7.59 10.06 -1.98
C ARG A 82 6.31 10.64 -1.40
N ILE A 83 5.40 9.81 -0.91
CA ILE A 83 4.19 10.25 -0.20
C ILE A 83 4.57 11.15 0.99
N LEU A 84 5.54 10.75 1.81
CA LEU A 84 5.99 11.53 2.97
C LEU A 84 6.77 12.81 2.61
N LEU A 85 7.39 12.87 1.43
CA LEU A 85 7.96 14.12 0.88
C LEU A 85 6.89 15.03 0.28
N GLY A 86 5.71 14.48 -0.03
CA GLY A 86 4.55 15.19 -0.50
C GLY A 86 3.82 15.97 0.60
N ASN A 87 2.56 16.28 0.32
CA ASN A 87 1.75 17.09 1.21
C ASN A 87 0.98 16.23 2.22
N VAL A 88 0.87 16.73 3.45
CA VAL A 88 0.06 16.13 4.50
C VAL A 88 -0.96 17.13 5.04
N SER A 89 -2.14 16.63 5.40
CA SER A 89 -3.10 17.36 6.22
C SER A 89 -3.12 16.80 7.63
N ILE A 90 -3.45 17.63 8.62
CA ILE A 90 -3.37 17.28 10.04
C ILE A 90 -4.63 17.70 10.80
N ASP A 91 -4.92 16.97 11.87
CA ASP A 91 -5.88 17.34 12.91
C ASP A 91 -5.46 16.75 14.27
N CYS A 92 -5.86 17.41 15.36
CA CYS A 92 -5.64 16.93 16.72
C CYS A 92 -6.79 17.40 17.62
N GLN A 93 -7.19 16.55 18.56
CA GLN A 93 -8.25 16.86 19.52
C GLN A 93 -7.81 17.80 20.67
N CYS A 94 -6.52 18.13 20.79
CA CYS A 94 -6.07 18.94 21.91
C CYS A 94 -6.47 20.41 21.76
N GLY A 95 -6.78 21.07 22.89
CA GLY A 95 -7.16 22.48 22.91
C GLY A 95 -6.11 23.42 22.31
N ARG A 96 -4.82 23.07 22.40
CA ARG A 96 -3.74 23.84 21.75
C ARG A 96 -3.94 23.88 20.23
N TYR A 97 -4.26 22.76 19.58
CA TYR A 97 -4.54 22.79 18.14
C TYR A 97 -5.87 23.47 17.85
N GLN A 98 -6.95 23.05 18.55
CA GLN A 98 -8.30 23.54 18.32
C GLN A 98 -8.38 25.07 18.37
N PHE A 99 -7.81 25.71 19.39
CA PHE A 99 -7.96 27.15 19.61
C PHE A 99 -6.82 28.01 19.05
N TRP A 100 -5.65 27.45 18.72
CA TRP A 100 -4.52 28.24 18.20
C TRP A 100 -4.24 28.00 16.72
N TYR A 101 -4.40 26.76 16.25
CA TYR A 101 -3.80 26.32 14.98
C TYR A 101 -4.82 25.77 13.98
N ARG A 102 -6.03 25.36 14.40
CA ARG A 102 -7.04 24.84 13.49
C ARG A 102 -7.46 25.87 12.44
N TYR A 103 -7.59 27.15 12.82
CA TYR A 103 -7.83 28.24 11.87
C TYR A 103 -6.67 28.38 10.88
N VAL A 104 -5.42 28.40 11.36
CA VAL A 104 -4.21 28.47 10.50
C VAL A 104 -4.16 27.29 9.53
N ALA A 105 -4.47 26.08 10.00
CA ALA A 105 -4.52 24.88 9.17
C ALA A 105 -5.64 24.93 8.13
N THR A 106 -6.79 25.50 8.49
CA THR A 106 -7.91 25.69 7.57
C THR A 106 -7.55 26.71 6.49
N ALA A 107 -7.04 27.87 6.88
CA ALA A 107 -6.59 28.92 5.96
C ALA A 107 -5.45 28.44 5.05
N GLY A 108 -4.52 27.63 5.57
CA GLY A 108 -3.43 27.02 4.81
C GLY A 108 -3.83 25.79 3.99
N ASN A 109 -5.10 25.39 3.99
CA ASN A 109 -5.62 24.21 3.27
C ASN A 109 -4.94 22.88 3.66
N PHE A 110 -4.48 22.76 4.91
CA PHE A 110 -3.87 21.54 5.46
C PHE A 110 -4.59 21.00 6.70
N ALA A 111 -5.81 21.49 6.97
CA ALA A 111 -6.69 20.92 7.98
C ALA A 111 -7.45 19.68 7.47
N ILE A 112 -7.65 18.73 8.38
CA ILE A 112 -8.67 17.69 8.28
C ILE A 112 -9.90 18.21 9.03
N ALA A 113 -11.11 17.93 8.52
CA ALA A 113 -12.36 18.38 9.15
C ALA A 113 -12.41 17.94 10.64
N PRO A 114 -12.86 18.81 11.57
CA PRO A 114 -13.60 20.06 11.32
C PRO A 114 -12.72 21.24 10.92
N TYR A 115 -13.26 22.11 10.07
CA TYR A 115 -12.61 23.35 9.64
C TYR A 115 -13.00 24.49 10.56
N GLU A 116 -12.04 25.34 10.90
CA GLU A 116 -12.25 26.52 11.73
C GLU A 116 -12.21 27.77 10.87
N LYS A 117 -13.31 28.53 10.88
CA LYS A 117 -13.43 29.80 10.13
C LYS A 117 -13.28 31.02 11.04
N ASP A 118 -13.34 30.82 12.36
CA ASP A 118 -13.24 31.92 13.31
C ASP A 118 -11.78 32.25 13.59
N PHE A 119 -11.43 33.52 13.31
CA PHE A 119 -10.09 34.01 13.52
C PHE A 119 -9.71 33.97 15.01
N PRO A 120 -8.56 33.39 15.40
CA PRO A 120 -8.17 33.19 16.80
C PRO A 120 -7.65 34.49 17.45
N LYS A 121 -8.54 35.48 17.61
CA LYS A 121 -8.22 36.85 18.10
C LYS A 121 -7.47 36.87 19.43
N ILE A 122 -7.83 35.96 20.35
CA ILE A 122 -7.28 35.94 21.72
C ILE A 122 -6.02 35.08 21.80
N ARG A 123 -6.06 33.87 21.23
CA ARG A 123 -5.02 32.86 21.43
C ARG A 123 -3.87 32.97 20.44
N ASN A 124 -4.14 33.28 19.17
CA ASN A 124 -3.11 33.37 18.14
C ASN A 124 -3.37 34.54 17.16
N PRO A 125 -3.39 35.80 17.64
CA PRO A 125 -3.71 36.96 16.79
C PRO A 125 -2.73 37.17 15.64
N GLN A 126 -1.48 36.74 15.80
CA GLN A 126 -0.43 36.89 14.76
C GLN A 126 -0.34 35.68 13.81
N LEU A 127 -1.20 34.67 13.96
CA LEU A 127 -1.20 33.44 13.16
C LEU A 127 0.18 32.74 13.09
N THR A 128 0.96 32.79 14.17
CA THR A 128 2.29 32.17 14.20
C THR A 128 2.22 30.73 14.69
N GLY A 129 3.01 29.85 14.07
CA GLY A 129 2.98 28.40 14.32
C GLY A 129 1.89 27.67 13.55
N CYS A 130 2.07 26.37 13.34
CA CYS A 130 1.11 25.54 12.60
C CYS A 130 0.73 24.22 13.29
N CYS A 131 1.59 23.66 14.15
CA CYS A 131 1.34 22.37 14.79
C CYS A 131 1.41 22.45 16.32
N CYS A 132 0.57 21.65 16.99
CA CYS A 132 0.72 21.40 18.42
C CYS A 132 1.79 20.34 18.71
N LYS A 133 2.18 20.20 19.98
CA LYS A 133 3.16 19.20 20.42
C LYS A 133 2.80 17.75 20.02
N HIS A 134 1.51 17.39 20.04
CA HIS A 134 1.07 16.03 19.68
C HIS A 134 1.24 15.76 18.19
N GLN A 135 0.88 16.72 17.35
CA GLN A 135 1.06 16.64 15.90
C GLN A 135 2.54 16.55 15.55
N LEU A 136 3.38 17.37 16.17
CA LEU A 136 4.83 17.32 15.95
C LEU A 136 5.41 15.94 16.28
N LYS A 137 5.01 15.33 17.40
CA LYS A 137 5.46 13.99 17.76
C LYS A 137 4.99 12.92 16.77
N ALA A 138 3.74 13.01 16.30
CA ALA A 138 3.22 12.10 15.27
C ALA A 138 3.93 12.28 13.91
N LEU A 139 4.23 13.51 13.50
CA LEU A 139 5.01 13.80 12.29
C LEU A 139 6.46 13.28 12.40
N ALA A 140 7.07 13.35 13.59
CA ALA A 140 8.38 12.74 13.82
C ALA A 140 8.32 11.20 13.79
N ALA A 141 7.23 10.60 14.30
CA ALA A 141 7.02 9.16 14.23
C ALA A 141 6.89 8.68 12.77
N LEU A 142 6.23 9.43 11.89
CA LEU A 142 6.11 9.11 10.45
C LEU A 142 7.46 8.99 9.73
N LYS A 143 8.52 9.65 10.23
CA LYS A 143 9.88 9.50 9.71
C LYS A 143 10.53 8.18 10.10
N SER A 144 9.84 7.33 10.87
CA SER A 144 10.37 6.05 11.31
C SER A 144 10.36 4.99 10.22
N PRO A 145 11.48 4.27 10.00
CA PRO A 145 11.54 3.13 9.08
C PRO A 145 10.47 2.08 9.38
N THR A 146 10.17 1.82 10.67
CA THR A 146 9.15 0.84 11.06
C THR A 146 7.76 1.28 10.61
N ILE A 147 7.41 2.55 10.79
CA ILE A 147 6.13 3.10 10.32
C ILE A 147 6.10 3.11 8.78
N GLN A 148 7.20 3.48 8.13
CA GLN A 148 7.28 3.48 6.65
C GLN A 148 7.13 2.07 6.06
N ALA A 149 7.71 1.06 6.69
CA ALA A 149 7.55 -0.33 6.28
C ALA A 149 6.08 -0.78 6.42
N GLN A 150 5.43 -0.40 7.52
CA GLN A 150 4.02 -0.72 7.71
C GLN A 150 3.11 0.00 6.71
N LEU A 151 3.38 1.28 6.42
CA LEU A 151 2.68 2.01 5.36
C LEU A 151 2.89 1.36 4.00
N ALA A 152 4.09 0.83 3.71
CA ALA A 152 4.37 0.16 2.44
C ALA A 152 3.59 -1.15 2.31
N LYS A 153 3.47 -1.93 3.39
CA LYS A 153 2.64 -3.14 3.45
C LYS A 153 1.17 -2.83 3.18
N GLN A 154 0.65 -1.76 3.79
CA GLN A 154 -0.74 -1.33 3.59
C GLN A 154 -0.99 -0.79 2.18
N LEU A 155 -0.04 -0.01 1.64
CA LEU A 155 -0.14 0.51 0.27
C LEU A 155 -0.14 -0.63 -0.76
N GLN A 156 0.71 -1.66 -0.54
CA GLN A 156 0.73 -2.87 -1.36
C GLN A 156 -0.60 -3.64 -1.26
N ALA A 157 -1.08 -3.90 -0.04
CA ALA A 157 -2.33 -4.63 0.16
C ALA A 157 -3.52 -3.92 -0.50
N GLN A 158 -3.56 -2.59 -0.44
CA GLN A 158 -4.60 -1.80 -1.10
C GLN A 158 -4.46 -1.78 -2.63
N ALA A 159 -3.24 -1.87 -3.16
CA ALA A 159 -3.02 -1.95 -4.60
C ALA A 159 -3.40 -3.32 -5.18
N GLU A 160 -3.26 -4.39 -4.39
CA GLU A 160 -3.60 -5.76 -4.75
C GLU A 160 -5.09 -6.09 -4.54
N SER A 161 -5.80 -5.33 -3.70
CA SER A 161 -7.22 -5.58 -3.44
C SER A 161 -8.09 -5.28 -4.67
N GLU A 162 -8.84 -6.29 -5.12
CA GLU A 162 -9.83 -6.19 -6.19
C GLU A 162 -11.11 -5.49 -5.68
N GLY A 163 -11.08 -4.16 -5.59
CA GLY A 163 -12.21 -3.33 -5.19
C GLY A 163 -11.97 -1.88 -5.63
N PHE A 164 -13.01 -1.21 -6.15
CA PHE A 164 -12.89 0.19 -6.55
C PHE A 164 -12.48 1.04 -5.34
N ALA A 165 -11.66 2.07 -5.59
CA ALA A 165 -10.94 2.93 -4.65
C ALA A 165 -11.77 3.64 -3.52
N GLY A 166 -13.03 3.28 -3.32
CA GLY A 166 -13.97 3.87 -2.37
C GLY A 166 -14.34 3.00 -1.16
N ASP A 167 -14.09 1.69 -1.17
CA ASP A 167 -14.34 0.83 -0.01
C ASP A 167 -13.25 1.02 1.04
N ASN A 168 -13.33 2.15 1.73
CA ASN A 168 -12.51 2.53 2.88
C ASN A 168 -12.87 1.69 4.11
N THR A 169 -12.79 0.37 3.98
CA THR A 169 -12.99 -0.52 5.10
C THR A 169 -11.92 -0.23 6.14
N ASP A 170 -12.35 -0.13 7.39
CA ASP A 170 -11.48 0.18 8.50
C ASP A 170 -10.58 -1.02 8.81
N SER A 171 -9.37 -1.05 8.24
CA SER A 171 -8.37 -2.03 8.64
C SER A 171 -7.68 -1.57 9.93
N PHE A 172 -8.07 -2.20 11.04
CA PHE A 172 -7.24 -2.12 12.24
C PHE A 172 -5.94 -2.89 11.99
N LEU A 173 -4.84 -2.38 12.54
CA LEU A 173 -3.56 -3.07 12.48
C LEU A 173 -3.67 -4.42 13.22
N THR A 174 -3.09 -5.48 12.63
CA THR A 174 -3.02 -6.79 13.30
C THR A 174 -2.23 -6.68 14.59
N LYS A 175 -2.39 -7.65 15.49
CA LYS A 175 -1.69 -7.63 16.79
C LYS A 175 -0.16 -7.59 16.59
N GLU A 176 0.35 -8.36 15.64
CA GLU A 176 1.78 -8.43 15.31
C GLU A 176 2.29 -7.09 14.78
N ASP A 177 1.53 -6.46 13.89
CA ASP A 177 1.89 -5.14 13.33
C ASP A 177 1.87 -4.06 14.42
N ARG A 178 0.93 -4.14 15.38
CA ARG A 178 0.88 -3.23 16.54
C ARG A 178 2.08 -3.43 17.45
N GLU A 179 2.44 -4.66 17.79
CA GLU A 179 3.61 -4.94 18.62
C GLU A 179 4.91 -4.48 17.96
N ALA A 180 5.05 -4.65 16.64
CA ALA A 180 6.21 -4.16 15.89
C ALA A 180 6.31 -2.63 15.94
N LEU A 181 5.17 -1.94 15.83
CA LEU A 181 5.10 -0.47 15.94
C LEU A 181 5.35 0.02 17.38
N GLU A 182 4.94 -0.74 18.40
CA GLU A 182 5.21 -0.41 19.80
C GLU A 182 6.69 -0.53 20.16
N ARG A 183 7.41 -1.47 19.55
CA ARG A 183 8.87 -1.59 19.67
C ARG A 183 9.63 -0.47 18.95
N ALA A 184 8.96 0.30 18.07
CA ALA A 184 9.62 1.38 17.36
C ALA A 184 10.07 2.47 18.34
N ARG A 185 11.36 2.83 18.28
CA ARG A 185 11.92 3.86 19.16
C ARG A 185 11.23 5.21 18.91
N PRO A 186 10.80 5.92 19.97
CA PRO A 186 10.34 7.30 19.85
C PRO A 186 11.39 8.15 19.15
N ARG A 187 10.94 9.03 18.25
CA ARG A 187 11.81 10.03 17.62
C ARG A 187 11.57 11.40 18.21
N ASP A 188 12.65 12.17 18.25
CA ASP A 188 12.58 13.58 18.58
C ASP A 188 12.28 14.41 17.33
N VAL A 189 11.60 15.52 17.58
CA VAL A 189 11.27 16.53 16.60
C VAL A 189 12.52 17.40 16.43
N ASP A 190 13.22 17.21 15.32
CA ASP A 190 14.40 17.99 14.96
C ASP A 190 14.07 19.00 13.85
N LYS A 191 14.03 20.27 14.24
CA LYS A 191 13.79 21.39 13.34
C LYS A 191 14.99 21.69 12.44
N ALA A 192 16.21 21.49 12.91
CA ALA A 192 17.43 21.71 12.13
C ALA A 192 17.55 20.68 11.01
N ALA A 193 17.32 19.40 11.31
CA ALA A 193 17.25 18.35 10.30
C ALA A 193 16.15 18.63 9.25
N ALA A 194 14.96 19.06 9.68
CA ALA A 194 13.89 19.42 8.75
C ALA A 194 14.28 20.61 7.84
N MET A 195 14.95 21.64 8.37
CA MET A 195 15.48 22.74 7.56
C MET A 195 16.54 22.28 6.55
N GLN A 196 17.41 21.36 6.93
CA GLN A 196 18.41 20.79 6.01
C GLN A 196 17.73 20.05 4.84
N VAL A 197 16.68 19.27 5.09
CA VAL A 197 15.92 18.59 4.03
C VAL A 197 15.29 19.61 3.07
N ILE A 198 14.65 20.65 3.60
CA ILE A 198 14.06 21.73 2.78
C ILE A 198 15.12 22.43 1.95
N ASN A 199 16.28 22.73 2.53
CA ASN A 199 17.38 23.39 1.82
C ASN A 199 17.94 22.51 0.70
N LYS A 200 18.13 21.21 0.95
CA LYS A 200 18.51 20.23 -0.08
C LYS A 200 17.48 20.18 -1.21
N MET A 201 16.19 20.17 -0.90
CA MET A 201 15.13 20.21 -1.90
C MET A 201 15.15 21.51 -2.72
N LYS A 202 15.33 22.67 -2.07
CA LYS A 202 15.44 23.96 -2.76
C LYS A 202 16.66 23.98 -3.69
N GLN A 203 17.80 23.48 -3.24
CA GLN A 203 19.00 23.35 -4.05
C GLN A 203 18.76 22.42 -5.25
N ALA A 204 18.20 21.24 -5.02
CA ALA A 204 17.86 20.28 -6.08
C ALA A 204 16.94 20.91 -7.13
N LYS A 205 15.89 21.64 -6.73
CA LYS A 205 15.00 22.37 -7.65
C LYS A 205 15.76 23.43 -8.48
N ARG A 206 16.70 24.16 -7.87
CA ARG A 206 17.51 25.16 -8.59
C ARG A 206 18.45 24.51 -9.60
N VAL A 207 19.12 23.42 -9.23
CA VAL A 207 20.01 22.66 -10.11
C VAL A 207 19.21 22.06 -11.27
N PHE A 208 18.08 21.40 -10.97
CA PHE A 208 17.20 20.83 -11.99
C PHE A 208 16.68 21.88 -12.97
N LYS A 209 16.27 23.06 -12.49
CA LYS A 209 15.87 24.18 -13.36
C LYS A 209 16.98 24.67 -14.28
N ARG A 210 18.25 24.61 -13.83
CA ARG A 210 19.41 24.92 -14.68
C ARG A 210 19.67 23.81 -15.70
N GLN A 211 19.60 22.56 -15.26
CA GLN A 211 19.80 21.39 -16.13
C GLN A 211 18.76 21.30 -17.26
N ILE A 212 17.48 21.57 -16.98
CA ILE A 212 16.44 21.62 -18.02
C ILE A 212 16.73 22.67 -19.09
N LYS A 213 17.44 23.76 -18.75
CA LYS A 213 17.81 24.79 -19.74
C LYS A 213 19.00 24.41 -20.61
N ASP A 214 19.77 23.39 -20.22
CA ASP A 214 20.95 22.95 -20.96
C ASP A 214 20.54 21.96 -22.07
N PRO A 215 20.72 22.30 -23.36
CA PRO A 215 20.39 21.40 -24.47
C PRO A 215 21.14 20.06 -24.43
N LYS A 216 22.36 20.02 -23.87
CA LYS A 216 23.13 18.77 -23.75
C LYS A 216 22.48 17.81 -22.75
N TYR A 217 21.96 18.35 -21.65
CA TYR A 217 21.26 17.56 -20.65
C TYR A 217 19.93 17.00 -21.20
N ILE A 218 19.18 17.79 -21.95
CA ILE A 218 17.95 17.32 -22.64
C ILE A 218 18.28 16.17 -23.60
N LYS A 219 19.28 16.35 -24.48
CA LYS A 219 19.70 15.28 -25.41
C LYS A 219 20.15 14.01 -24.69
N LYS A 220 20.76 14.13 -23.50
CA LYS A 220 21.12 12.97 -22.69
C LYS A 220 19.88 12.26 -22.15
N LEU A 221 18.91 13.00 -21.61
CA LEU A 221 17.63 12.45 -21.14
C LEU A 221 16.85 11.76 -22.27
N GLU A 222 16.85 12.33 -23.48
CA GLU A 222 16.21 11.72 -24.65
C GLU A 222 16.84 10.36 -25.00
N LYS A 223 18.18 10.27 -24.95
CA LYS A 223 18.89 9.00 -25.18
C LYS A 223 18.56 7.97 -24.09
N GLU A 224 18.57 8.37 -22.83
CA GLU A 224 18.20 7.49 -21.70
C GLU A 224 16.74 7.02 -21.82
N LEU A 225 15.82 7.90 -22.21
CA LEU A 225 14.41 7.55 -22.43
C LEU A 225 14.24 6.57 -23.59
N ALA A 226 14.98 6.75 -24.69
CA ALA A 226 14.96 5.83 -25.83
C ALA A 226 15.48 4.44 -25.44
N GLU A 227 16.55 4.37 -24.65
CA GLU A 227 17.11 3.12 -24.15
C GLU A 227 16.15 2.41 -23.20
N LEU A 228 15.53 3.14 -22.26
CA LEU A 228 14.51 2.60 -21.36
C LEU A 228 13.31 2.05 -22.14
N ARG A 229 12.81 2.77 -23.15
CA ARG A 229 11.72 2.27 -24.01
C ARG A 229 12.09 0.96 -24.71
N LYS A 230 13.32 0.85 -25.22
CA LYS A 230 13.81 -0.40 -25.83
C LYS A 230 13.89 -1.54 -24.83
N GLN A 231 14.38 -1.28 -23.62
CA GLN A 231 14.42 -2.28 -22.54
C GLN A 231 13.02 -2.74 -22.14
N LEU A 232 12.06 -1.81 -22.04
CA LEU A 232 10.68 -2.10 -21.67
C LEU A 232 9.97 -2.93 -22.75
N GLY A 233 10.17 -2.60 -24.03
CA GLY A 233 9.68 -3.41 -25.15
C GLY A 233 10.27 -4.83 -25.16
N ASN A 234 11.57 -4.97 -24.91
CA ASN A 234 12.21 -6.28 -24.79
C ASN A 234 11.68 -7.10 -23.60
N GLN A 235 11.42 -6.46 -22.46
CA GLN A 235 10.82 -7.13 -21.30
C GLN A 235 9.38 -7.57 -21.60
N GLN A 236 8.57 -6.72 -22.22
CA GLN A 236 7.20 -7.07 -22.62
C GLN A 236 7.19 -8.25 -23.61
N ALA A 237 8.10 -8.26 -24.59
CA ALA A 237 8.26 -9.37 -25.52
C ALA A 237 8.72 -10.68 -24.84
N LYS A 238 9.56 -10.60 -23.81
CA LYS A 238 9.95 -11.77 -22.99
C LYS A 238 8.79 -12.31 -22.15
N VAL A 239 7.97 -11.41 -21.58
CA VAL A 239 6.80 -11.80 -20.79
C VAL A 239 5.70 -12.40 -21.66
N SER A 240 5.47 -11.88 -22.87
CA SER A 240 4.48 -12.45 -23.79
C SER A 240 4.90 -13.84 -24.28
N THR A 241 6.18 -14.03 -24.63
CA THR A 241 6.71 -15.34 -25.04
C THR A 241 6.69 -16.36 -23.89
N SER A 242 7.08 -15.96 -22.67
CA SER A 242 7.02 -16.85 -21.50
C SER A 242 5.59 -17.24 -21.12
N LYS A 243 4.63 -16.31 -21.18
CA LYS A 243 3.20 -16.60 -21.00
C LYS A 243 2.67 -17.57 -22.05
N ALA A 244 3.05 -17.40 -23.32
CA ALA A 244 2.65 -18.31 -24.39
C ALA A 244 3.23 -19.72 -24.21
N GLN A 245 4.51 -19.82 -23.80
CA GLN A 245 5.15 -21.10 -23.49
C GLN A 245 4.52 -21.78 -22.27
N ALA A 246 4.24 -21.03 -21.20
CA ALA A 246 3.57 -21.54 -20.01
C ALA A 246 2.16 -22.06 -20.34
N LYS A 247 1.39 -21.34 -21.18
CA LYS A 247 0.07 -21.79 -21.63
C LYS A 247 0.16 -23.10 -22.42
N LYS A 248 1.08 -23.20 -23.40
CA LYS A 248 1.32 -24.44 -24.15
C LYS A 248 1.76 -25.60 -23.25
N ALA A 249 2.60 -25.35 -22.25
CA ALA A 249 3.05 -26.38 -21.31
C ALA A 249 1.91 -26.87 -20.41
N ILE A 250 0.99 -25.97 -20.00
CA ILE A 250 -0.22 -26.34 -19.25
C ILE A 250 -1.16 -27.17 -20.12
N GLU A 251 -1.42 -26.75 -21.36
CA GLU A 251 -2.25 -27.50 -22.32
C GLU A 251 -1.69 -28.90 -22.56
N GLN A 252 -0.38 -29.03 -22.83
CA GLN A 252 0.27 -30.33 -22.99
C GLN A 252 0.22 -31.21 -21.73
N ARG A 253 0.35 -30.62 -20.53
CA ARG A 253 0.20 -31.37 -19.27
C ARG A 253 -1.24 -31.84 -19.06
N GLN A 254 -2.23 -31.00 -19.36
CA GLN A 254 -3.64 -31.37 -19.28
C GLN A 254 -3.98 -32.47 -20.28
N GLU A 255 -3.45 -32.40 -21.49
CA GLU A 255 -3.69 -33.40 -22.53
C GLU A 255 -3.04 -34.74 -22.17
N LYS A 256 -1.78 -34.72 -21.68
CA LYS A 256 -1.11 -35.91 -21.12
C LYS A 256 -1.85 -36.50 -19.92
N ALA A 257 -2.41 -35.66 -19.04
CA ALA A 257 -3.20 -36.12 -17.90
C ALA A 257 -4.52 -36.76 -18.36
N LYS A 258 -5.18 -36.19 -19.37
CA LYS A 258 -6.40 -36.77 -19.98
C LYS A 258 -6.10 -38.12 -20.64
N THR A 259 -5.00 -38.23 -21.41
CA THR A 259 -4.61 -39.51 -22.03
C THR A 259 -4.25 -40.54 -20.97
N ALA A 260 -3.48 -40.17 -19.94
CA ALA A 260 -3.12 -41.08 -18.85
C ALA A 260 -4.35 -41.59 -18.07
N ASN A 261 -5.30 -40.70 -17.75
CA ASN A 261 -6.56 -41.10 -17.12
C ASN A 261 -7.36 -42.04 -18.03
N ARG A 262 -7.42 -41.75 -19.34
CA ARG A 262 -8.12 -42.59 -20.32
C ARG A 262 -7.47 -43.97 -20.46
N ASP A 263 -6.14 -44.06 -20.42
CA ASP A 263 -5.41 -45.33 -20.45
C ASP A 263 -5.60 -46.14 -19.16
N GLN A 264 -5.62 -45.48 -17.99
CA GLN A 264 -5.99 -46.12 -16.72
C GLN A 264 -7.41 -46.69 -16.77
N MET A 265 -8.37 -45.93 -17.31
CA MET A 265 -9.75 -46.38 -17.46
C MET A 265 -9.87 -47.58 -18.41
N LYS A 266 -9.10 -47.62 -19.51
CA LYS A 266 -9.02 -48.79 -20.39
C LYS A 266 -8.43 -50.01 -19.69
N ALA A 267 -7.39 -49.86 -18.88
CA ALA A 267 -6.79 -50.96 -18.12
C ALA A 267 -7.76 -51.53 -17.07
N MET A 268 -8.48 -50.67 -16.34
CA MET A 268 -9.51 -51.07 -15.38
C MET A 268 -10.68 -51.78 -16.07
N LEU A 269 -11.12 -51.28 -17.24
CA LEU A 269 -12.17 -51.92 -18.03
C LEU A 269 -11.73 -53.30 -18.54
N ARG A 270 -10.47 -53.44 -18.95
CA ARG A 270 -9.89 -54.73 -19.37
C ARG A 270 -9.92 -55.74 -18.22
N ALA A 271 -9.50 -55.32 -17.03
CA ALA A 271 -9.51 -56.17 -15.84
C ALA A 271 -10.94 -56.61 -15.47
N GLU A 272 -11.93 -55.74 -15.62
CA GLU A 272 -13.34 -56.08 -15.35
C GLU A 272 -13.92 -57.03 -16.41
N LEU A 273 -13.57 -56.83 -17.69
CA LEU A 273 -13.97 -57.73 -18.78
C LEU A 273 -13.33 -59.12 -18.64
N ASP A 274 -12.07 -59.20 -18.23
CA ASP A 274 -11.39 -60.47 -18.00
C ASP A 274 -11.92 -61.18 -16.74
N ARG A 275 -12.28 -60.42 -15.69
CA ARG A 275 -13.02 -60.95 -14.53
C ARG A 275 -14.37 -61.55 -14.97
N ALA A 276 -15.15 -60.83 -15.76
CA ALA A 276 -16.46 -61.30 -16.24
C ALA A 276 -16.35 -62.60 -17.06
N LYS A 277 -15.31 -62.75 -17.89
CA LYS A 277 -15.03 -63.99 -18.63
C LYS A 277 -14.71 -65.18 -17.70
N LEU A 278 -13.94 -64.95 -16.64
CA LEU A 278 -13.57 -66.00 -15.68
C LEU A 278 -14.78 -66.52 -14.88
N TYR A 279 -15.75 -65.66 -14.58
CA TYR A 279 -16.96 -66.02 -13.83
C TYR A 279 -18.18 -66.33 -14.72
N GLY A 280 -18.01 -66.40 -16.04
CA GLY A 280 -19.08 -66.78 -16.98
C GLY A 280 -20.19 -65.74 -17.19
N ALA A 281 -19.92 -64.46 -16.88
CA ALA A 281 -20.87 -63.36 -17.05
C ALA A 281 -20.80 -62.73 -18.45
N ASP A 282 -21.91 -62.15 -18.92
CA ASP A 282 -21.99 -61.53 -20.24
C ASP A 282 -21.25 -60.18 -20.31
N LYS A 283 -20.76 -59.85 -21.52
CA LYS A 283 -19.98 -58.64 -21.79
C LYS A 283 -20.76 -57.35 -21.51
N GLU A 284 -22.09 -57.39 -21.60
CA GLU A 284 -22.95 -56.23 -21.40
C GLU A 284 -23.11 -55.92 -19.91
N SER A 285 -23.28 -56.94 -19.07
CA SER A 285 -23.29 -56.82 -17.61
C SER A 285 -21.97 -56.29 -17.06
N ALA A 286 -20.83 -56.73 -17.61
CA ALA A 286 -19.50 -56.22 -17.22
C ALA A 286 -19.36 -54.70 -17.46
N LEU A 287 -19.91 -54.20 -18.57
CA LEU A 287 -19.92 -52.76 -18.88
C LEU A 287 -20.82 -51.96 -17.93
N LYS A 288 -21.96 -52.52 -17.50
CA LYS A 288 -22.86 -51.90 -16.50
C LYS A 288 -22.19 -51.80 -15.13
N VAL A 289 -21.49 -52.85 -14.72
CA VAL A 289 -20.74 -52.90 -13.45
C VAL A 289 -19.60 -51.89 -13.46
N PHE A 290 -18.81 -51.83 -14.53
CA PHE A 290 -17.73 -50.85 -14.69
C PHE A 290 -18.23 -49.40 -14.67
N ALA A 291 -19.32 -49.11 -15.39
CA ALA A 291 -19.95 -47.78 -15.42
C ALA A 291 -20.45 -47.35 -14.03
N LYS A 292 -21.03 -48.28 -13.27
CA LYS A 292 -21.52 -48.03 -11.91
C LYS A 292 -20.39 -47.86 -10.89
N MET A 293 -19.31 -48.64 -10.99
CA MET A 293 -18.18 -48.59 -10.05
C MET A 293 -17.31 -47.34 -10.23
N ASN A 294 -17.13 -46.86 -11.46
CA ASN A 294 -16.29 -45.69 -11.75
C ASN A 294 -17.11 -44.40 -12.00
N ASN A 295 -18.43 -44.46 -11.77
CA ASN A 295 -19.38 -43.35 -11.94
C ASN A 295 -19.30 -42.67 -13.32
N VAL A 296 -19.22 -43.48 -14.38
CA VAL A 296 -19.06 -43.05 -15.77
C VAL A 296 -20.33 -43.38 -16.55
N PRO A 297 -20.79 -42.52 -17.49
CA PRO A 297 -21.91 -42.84 -18.35
C PRO A 297 -21.70 -44.14 -19.13
N LEU A 298 -22.77 -44.92 -19.28
CA LEU A 298 -22.74 -46.22 -19.96
C LEU A 298 -22.25 -46.12 -21.42
N ALA A 299 -22.58 -45.02 -22.09
CA ALA A 299 -22.13 -44.71 -23.45
C ALA A 299 -20.61 -44.50 -23.55
N GLU A 300 -19.99 -43.92 -22.51
CA GLU A 300 -18.55 -43.68 -22.44
C GLU A 300 -17.78 -44.98 -22.15
N ALA A 301 -18.32 -45.85 -21.29
CA ALA A 301 -17.80 -47.21 -21.09
C ALA A 301 -17.87 -48.07 -22.36
N GLN A 302 -18.95 -47.94 -23.15
CA GLN A 302 -19.09 -48.61 -24.44
C GLN A 302 -18.13 -48.07 -25.51
N GLN A 303 -17.87 -46.75 -25.53
CA GLN A 303 -16.87 -46.16 -26.42
C GLN A 303 -15.46 -46.63 -26.06
N LEU A 304 -15.09 -46.61 -24.77
CA LEU A 304 -13.79 -47.12 -24.31
C LEU A 304 -13.58 -48.59 -24.69
N ALA A 305 -14.62 -49.42 -24.60
CA ALA A 305 -14.58 -50.83 -25.01
C ALA A 305 -14.43 -51.06 -26.53
N LYS A 306 -14.84 -50.10 -27.37
CA LYS A 306 -14.67 -50.14 -28.83
C LYS A 306 -13.29 -49.68 -29.28
N GLU A 307 -12.62 -48.87 -28.46
CA GLU A 307 -11.29 -48.31 -28.71
C GLU A 307 -10.16 -49.12 -28.05
N MET A 308 -10.48 -50.30 -27.51
CA MET A 308 -9.59 -51.29 -26.93
C MET A 308 -9.44 -52.49 -27.85
#